data_AF-A0A4S8JQH4-F1
#
_entry.id   AF-A0A4S8JQH4-F1
#
_cell.length_a   1.000
_cell.length_b   1.000
_cell.length_c   1.000
_cell.angle_alpha   90.00
_cell.angle_beta   90.00
_cell.angle_gamma   90.00
#
_symmetry.space_group_name_H-M   'P 1'
#
loop_
_entity.id
_entity.type
_entity.pdbx_description
1 polymer ?
#
loop_
_entity_poly.entity_id
_entity_poly.type
_entity_poly.pdbx_seq_one_letter_code
_entity_poly.pdbx_strand_id
1 'polypeptide(L)'
;MWWPGNLVQVSLFRALHEEEKRAKGGVSRFQFFLIVITCSFAYYVVPNVLFPSITAISVICLIWKKSVTAHQIGSGLHGLGVGSFGLDWSTIAGFLGSPLASPAFATFNILAGYIFLVYVIVPIAYWSNAYGSKNFPVYTSSLYDVYGKKYDLDRVLDQKTFTLNITEYEKYSNIRLSIMFAISYGLGFATLTATLAHVFLFNGSCVSSFLCYAYIFALVLYSYVLLDLPQVHPETMAPNCIQDAR
;
A
#
# COMPACT_ATOMS: atom_id res chain seq x y z
N MET A 1 4.75 22.87 0.65
CA MET A 1 4.49 22.00 1.83
C MET A 1 5.76 21.21 2.11
N TRP A 2 6.24 21.18 3.35
CA TRP A 2 7.40 20.35 3.72
C TRP A 2 6.90 18.93 4.04
N TRP A 3 7.39 17.92 3.32
CA TRP A 3 6.98 16.54 3.55
C TRP A 3 7.57 16.03 4.88
N PRO A 4 6.78 15.38 5.76
CA PRO A 4 7.25 14.86 7.04
C PRO A 4 8.52 14.02 6.97
N GLY A 5 8.72 13.23 5.91
CA GLY A 5 9.94 12.46 5.73
C GLY A 5 11.20 13.33 5.58
N ASN A 6 11.09 14.49 4.93
CA ASN A 6 12.24 15.37 4.68
C ASN A 6 12.71 16.09 5.96
N LEU A 7 11.80 16.32 6.92
CA LEU A 7 12.13 16.90 8.24
C LEU A 7 13.22 16.11 8.95
N VAL A 8 13.09 14.78 8.96
CA VAL A 8 14.00 13.86 9.65
C VAL A 8 15.38 13.87 8.99
N GLN A 9 15.42 13.90 7.66
CA GLN A 9 16.68 13.92 6.92
C GLN A 9 17.42 15.26 7.09
N VAL A 10 16.68 16.38 7.05
CA VAL A 10 17.28 17.70 7.25
C VAL A 10 17.74 17.90 8.68
N SER A 11 17.02 17.38 9.69
CA SER A 11 17.48 17.45 11.08
C SER A 11 18.77 16.67 11.30
N LEU A 12 18.93 15.51 10.67
CA LEU A 12 20.18 14.75 10.67
C LEU A 12 21.34 15.53 10.04
N PHE A 13 21.16 16.07 8.84
CA PHE A 13 22.23 16.82 8.17
C PHE A 13 22.64 18.07 8.95
N ARG A 14 21.67 18.77 9.54
CA ARG A 14 21.94 19.91 10.43
C ARG A 14 22.73 19.49 11.67
N ALA A 15 22.40 18.35 12.28
CA ALA A 15 23.16 17.85 13.43
C ALA A 15 24.62 17.49 13.09
N LEU A 16 24.92 17.16 11.82
CA LEU A 16 26.25 16.79 11.35
C LEU A 16 27.09 17.98 10.83
N HIS A 17 26.46 18.96 10.18
CA HIS A 17 27.17 20.03 9.46
C HIS A 17 27.06 21.41 10.13
N GLU A 18 26.05 21.65 10.96
CA GLU A 18 25.84 22.96 11.59
C GLU A 18 26.73 23.06 12.84
N GLU A 19 27.72 23.95 12.83
CA GLU A 19 28.54 24.23 14.01
C GLU A 19 27.69 24.87 15.11
N GLU A 20 27.56 24.17 16.24
CA GLU A 20 26.70 24.60 17.35
C GLU A 20 27.52 25.27 18.47
N LYS A 21 27.16 26.50 18.84
CA LYS A 21 27.69 27.13 20.06
C LYS A 21 27.09 26.43 21.29
N ARG A 22 27.92 25.66 21.98
CA ARG A 22 27.55 24.92 23.20
C ARG A 22 27.03 25.87 24.29
N ALA A 23 25.77 25.72 24.67
CA ALA A 23 25.25 26.32 25.90
C ALA A 23 25.92 25.64 27.12
N LYS A 24 26.38 26.44 28.11
CA LYS A 24 27.03 25.91 29.32
C LYS A 24 26.08 24.95 30.04
N GLY A 25 26.45 23.66 30.11
CA GLY A 25 25.70 22.61 30.81
C GLY A 25 24.84 21.68 29.95
N GLY A 26 24.72 21.91 28.64
CA GLY A 26 23.93 21.06 27.73
C GLY A 26 24.74 20.01 26.95
N VAL A 27 24.05 19.01 26.41
CA VAL A 27 24.57 18.13 25.34
C VAL A 27 24.46 18.84 23.98
N SER A 28 25.47 18.72 23.11
CA SER A 28 25.33 19.22 21.73
C SER A 28 24.42 18.31 20.91
N ARG A 29 23.85 18.82 19.82
CA ARG A 29 23.05 18.03 18.87
C ARG A 29 23.80 16.79 18.36
N PHE A 30 25.08 16.95 18.06
CA PHE A 30 25.94 15.85 17.63
C PHE A 30 26.19 14.82 18.74
N GLN A 31 26.43 15.26 19.98
CA GLN A 31 26.57 14.35 21.12
C GLN A 31 25.27 13.58 21.38
N PHE A 32 24.11 14.26 21.34
CA PHE A 32 22.81 13.61 21.46
C PHE A 32 22.58 12.57 20.36
N PHE A 33 22.91 12.91 19.11
CA PHE A 33 22.85 11.97 17.98
C PHE A 33 23.70 10.71 18.23
N LEU A 34 24.95 10.87 18.67
CA LEU A 34 25.85 9.75 18.97
C LEU A 34 25.36 8.89 20.15
N ILE A 35 24.77 9.51 21.17
CA ILE A 35 24.17 8.77 22.29
C ILE A 35 22.99 7.94 21.79
N VAL A 36 22.05 8.55 21.06
CA VAL A 36 20.85 7.88 20.57
C VAL A 36 21.21 6.74 19.61
N ILE A 37 22.11 6.95 18.63
CA ILE A 37 22.48 5.90 17.68
C ILE A 37 23.15 4.71 18.39
N THR A 38 24.02 4.97 19.37
CA THR A 38 24.72 3.92 20.12
C THR A 38 23.75 3.15 21.02
N CYS A 39 22.88 3.87 21.74
CA CYS A 39 21.85 3.27 22.59
C CYS A 39 20.85 2.45 21.76
N SER A 40 20.39 2.97 20.61
CA SER A 40 19.49 2.25 19.70
C SER A 40 20.17 1.00 19.15
N PHE A 41 21.42 1.09 18.69
CA PHE A 41 22.18 -0.07 18.21
C PHE A 41 22.31 -1.16 19.27
N ALA A 42 22.67 -0.80 20.50
CA ALA A 42 22.75 -1.74 21.62
C ALA A 42 21.37 -2.33 21.97
N TYR A 43 20.31 -1.51 21.96
CA TYR A 43 18.96 -1.96 22.28
C TYR A 43 18.44 -2.96 21.25
N TYR A 44 18.72 -2.80 19.96
CA TYR A 44 18.23 -3.70 18.90
C TYR A 44 18.68 -5.15 19.04
N VAL A 45 19.79 -5.42 19.76
CA VAL A 45 20.22 -6.79 20.09
C VAL A 45 19.19 -7.50 20.98
N VAL A 46 18.51 -6.75 21.86
CA VAL A 46 17.55 -7.31 22.83
C VAL A 46 16.32 -7.92 22.15
N PRO A 47 15.53 -7.19 21.33
CA PRO A 47 14.35 -7.76 20.68
C PRO A 47 14.70 -8.71 19.53
N ASN A 48 15.89 -8.65 18.92
CA ASN A 48 16.20 -9.48 17.75
C ASN A 48 16.94 -10.78 18.10
N VAL A 49 17.76 -10.78 19.15
CA VAL A 49 18.61 -11.93 19.49
C VAL A 49 18.24 -12.55 20.83
N LEU A 50 18.13 -11.72 21.89
CA LEU A 50 17.96 -12.24 23.26
C LEU A 50 16.51 -12.65 23.56
N PHE A 51 15.56 -11.77 23.26
CA PHE A 51 14.14 -11.97 23.58
C PHE A 51 13.20 -11.57 22.43
N PRO A 52 13.12 -12.38 21.34
CA PRO A 52 12.22 -12.11 20.21
C PRO A 52 10.77 -11.90 20.61
N SER A 53 10.31 -12.49 21.71
CA SER A 53 8.93 -12.36 22.19
C SER A 53 8.53 -10.93 22.58
N ILE A 54 9.48 -10.02 22.86
CA ILE A 54 9.15 -8.64 23.24
C ILE A 54 8.69 -7.78 22.04
N THR A 55 8.89 -8.28 20.82
CA THR A 55 8.40 -7.63 19.59
C THR A 55 6.89 -7.66 19.49
N ALA A 56 6.22 -8.66 20.09
CA ALA A 56 4.78 -8.80 20.06
C ALA A 56 4.25 -9.48 21.35
N ILE A 57 4.18 -8.72 22.44
CA ILE A 57 3.60 -9.13 23.71
C ILE A 57 2.08 -8.97 23.63
N SER A 58 1.36 -10.07 23.45
CA SER A 58 -0.11 -10.07 23.47
C SER A 58 -0.64 -10.40 24.86
N VAL A 59 -1.21 -9.40 25.54
CA VAL A 59 -1.80 -9.56 26.88
C VAL A 59 -2.96 -10.57 26.86
N ILE A 60 -3.79 -10.52 25.81
CA ILE A 60 -4.93 -11.42 25.64
C ILE A 60 -4.47 -12.88 25.48
N CYS A 61 -3.41 -13.12 24.68
CA CYS A 61 -2.88 -14.47 24.51
C CYS A 61 -2.23 -15.02 25.80
N LEU A 62 -1.67 -14.15 26.65
CA LEU A 62 -1.08 -14.54 27.93
C LEU A 62 -2.15 -14.98 28.94
N ILE A 63 -3.30 -14.30 28.96
CA ILE A 63 -4.43 -14.63 29.83
C ILE A 63 -5.14 -15.91 29.34
N TRP A 64 -5.44 -16.02 28.04
CA TRP A 64 -6.20 -17.15 27.47
C TRP A 64 -5.37 -18.03 26.53
N LYS A 65 -4.48 -18.83 27.10
CA LYS A 65 -3.53 -19.67 26.35
C LYS A 65 -4.14 -20.83 25.53
N LYS A 66 -5.37 -21.23 25.82
CA LYS A 66 -6.02 -22.41 25.18
C LYS A 66 -7.13 -22.05 24.19
N SER A 67 -7.47 -20.77 24.06
CA SER A 67 -8.60 -20.35 23.25
C SER A 67 -8.14 -19.88 21.87
N VAL A 68 -8.61 -20.57 20.82
CA VAL A 68 -8.31 -20.21 19.42
C VAL A 68 -8.87 -18.83 19.09
N THR A 69 -10.08 -18.50 19.57
CA THR A 69 -10.70 -17.19 19.33
C THR A 69 -9.94 -16.06 20.03
N ALA A 70 -9.45 -16.31 21.25
CA ALA A 70 -8.64 -15.34 21.96
C ALA A 70 -7.30 -15.09 21.24
N HIS A 71 -6.69 -16.12 20.66
CA HIS A 71 -5.49 -15.98 19.85
C HIS A 71 -5.75 -15.21 18.54
N GLN A 72 -6.87 -15.48 17.86
CA GLN A 72 -7.24 -14.75 16.64
C GLN A 72 -7.49 -13.26 16.89
N ILE A 73 -8.07 -12.90 18.03
CA ILE A 73 -8.34 -11.50 18.40
C ILE A 73 -7.08 -10.83 18.95
N GLY A 74 -6.35 -11.51 19.82
CA GLY A 74 -5.28 -10.92 20.62
C GLY A 74 -3.89 -10.94 19.98
N SER A 75 -3.59 -11.92 19.12
CA SER A 75 -2.23 -12.08 18.57
C SER A 75 -1.85 -10.90 17.67
N GLY A 76 -0.71 -10.26 17.93
CA GLY A 76 -0.18 -9.18 17.09
C GLY A 76 0.48 -9.65 15.79
N LEU A 77 0.88 -10.93 15.70
CA LEU A 77 1.56 -11.49 14.52
C LEU A 77 0.62 -12.27 13.60
N HIS A 78 -0.35 -12.98 14.19
CA HIS A 78 -1.24 -13.91 13.45
C HIS A 78 -2.72 -13.61 13.70
N GLY A 79 -3.04 -12.45 14.24
CA GLY A 79 -4.40 -12.06 14.63
C GLY A 79 -4.66 -10.57 14.45
N LEU A 80 -5.72 -10.10 15.08
CA LEU A 80 -6.14 -8.70 15.00
C LEU A 80 -5.30 -7.75 15.87
N GLY A 81 -4.49 -8.29 16.79
CA GLY A 81 -3.57 -7.49 17.62
C GLY A 81 -4.20 -6.73 18.77
N VAL A 82 -5.44 -7.05 19.17
CA VAL A 82 -6.10 -6.37 20.30
C VAL A 82 -5.30 -6.61 21.59
N GLY A 83 -4.84 -5.55 22.24
CA GLY A 83 -4.01 -5.66 23.46
C GLY A 83 -2.63 -6.29 23.22
N SER A 84 -2.13 -6.22 21.98
CA SER A 84 -0.75 -6.58 21.64
C SER A 84 0.14 -5.35 21.63
N PHE A 85 1.30 -5.46 22.29
CA PHE A 85 2.28 -4.39 22.40
C PHE A 85 3.65 -4.88 21.94
N GLY A 86 4.33 -4.08 21.11
CA GLY A 86 5.72 -4.32 20.75
C GLY A 86 6.62 -3.31 21.45
N LEU A 87 7.71 -3.78 22.04
CA LEU A 87 8.77 -2.91 22.60
C LEU A 87 9.90 -2.65 21.60
N ASP A 88 9.74 -3.11 20.36
CA ASP A 88 10.70 -2.90 19.29
C ASP A 88 10.25 -1.78 18.36
N TRP A 89 11.15 -0.80 18.15
CA TRP A 89 10.86 0.35 17.31
C TRP A 89 10.68 -0.02 15.83
N SER A 90 11.39 -1.02 15.31
CA SER A 90 11.18 -1.47 13.92
C SER A 90 9.79 -2.08 13.73
N THR A 91 9.30 -2.83 14.71
CA THR A 91 7.95 -3.38 14.68
C THR A 91 6.89 -2.26 14.72
N ILE A 92 7.08 -1.24 15.56
CA ILE A 92 6.16 -0.10 15.67
C ILE A 92 6.14 0.74 14.37
N ALA A 93 7.32 1.04 13.82
CA ALA A 93 7.46 1.90 12.64
C ALA A 93 7.30 1.17 11.30
N GLY A 94 7.23 -0.17 11.30
CA GLY A 94 7.35 -0.98 10.09
C GLY A 94 6.26 -0.76 9.04
N PHE A 95 5.02 -0.43 9.47
CA PHE A 95 3.88 -0.31 8.55
C PHE A 95 3.56 1.13 8.13
N LEU A 96 3.62 2.10 9.06
CA LEU A 96 3.28 3.52 8.81
C LEU A 96 4.52 4.43 8.69
N GLY A 97 5.72 3.89 8.83
CA GLY A 97 6.93 4.67 9.07
C GLY A 97 6.97 5.22 10.50
N SER A 98 7.88 6.17 10.75
CA SER A 98 8.07 6.74 12.08
C SER A 98 6.95 7.74 12.43
N PRO A 99 6.09 7.46 13.45
CA PRO A 99 5.03 8.39 13.85
C PRO A 99 5.56 9.69 14.44
N LEU A 100 6.84 9.75 14.84
CA LEU A 100 7.47 10.99 15.33
C LEU A 100 7.60 12.06 14.24
N ALA A 101 7.66 11.65 12.97
CA ALA A 101 7.77 12.58 11.86
C ALA A 101 6.41 13.19 11.48
N SER A 102 5.33 12.44 11.68
CA SER A 102 3.98 12.80 11.23
C SER A 102 3.26 13.67 12.27
N PRO A 103 2.47 14.68 11.87
CA PRO A 103 1.68 15.46 12.80
C PRO A 103 0.63 14.59 13.53
N ALA A 104 0.40 14.86 14.82
CA ALA A 104 -0.49 14.06 15.67
C ALA A 104 -1.91 13.90 15.10
N PHE A 105 -2.45 14.95 14.47
CA PHE A 105 -3.76 14.89 13.83
C PHE A 105 -3.84 13.80 12.75
N ALA A 106 -2.83 13.66 11.90
CA ALA A 106 -2.80 12.61 10.88
C ALA A 106 -2.75 11.22 11.53
N THR A 107 -1.96 11.06 12.59
CA THR A 107 -1.87 9.81 13.37
C THR A 107 -3.22 9.42 13.97
N PHE A 108 -3.97 10.36 14.56
CA PHE A 108 -5.30 10.08 15.12
C PHE A 108 -6.33 9.70 14.04
N ASN A 109 -6.30 10.34 12.87
CA ASN A 109 -7.18 9.95 11.76
C ASN A 109 -6.90 8.52 11.28
N ILE A 110 -5.63 8.16 11.13
CA ILE A 110 -5.27 6.79 10.73
C ILE A 110 -5.68 5.79 11.82
N LEU A 111 -5.47 6.12 13.11
CA LEU A 111 -5.90 5.29 14.23
C LEU A 111 -7.43 5.07 14.23
N ALA A 112 -8.21 6.13 14.00
CA ALA A 112 -9.67 6.03 13.92
C ALA A 112 -10.11 5.13 12.75
N GLY A 113 -9.50 5.30 11.57
CA GLY A 113 -9.74 4.44 10.41
C GLY A 113 -9.34 2.98 10.67
N TYR A 114 -8.20 2.75 11.34
CA TYR A 114 -7.74 1.43 11.73
C TYR A 114 -8.71 0.74 12.69
N ILE A 115 -9.14 1.43 13.75
CA ILE A 115 -10.12 0.90 14.71
C ILE A 115 -11.42 0.52 13.98
N PHE A 116 -11.91 1.40 13.11
CA PHE A 116 -13.13 1.14 12.35
C PHE A 116 -12.98 -0.07 11.41
N LEU A 117 -11.93 -0.14 10.60
CA LEU A 117 -11.78 -1.22 9.62
C LEU A 117 -11.41 -2.55 10.29
N VAL A 118 -10.42 -2.56 11.19
CA VAL A 118 -9.85 -3.78 11.76
C VAL A 118 -10.63 -4.29 12.97
N TYR A 119 -11.22 -3.42 13.79
CA TYR A 119 -11.97 -3.84 14.98
C TYR A 119 -13.49 -3.82 14.80
N VAL A 120 -14.02 -3.21 13.74
CA VAL A 120 -15.47 -3.25 13.44
C VAL A 120 -15.75 -4.06 12.18
N ILE A 121 -15.26 -3.62 11.01
CA ILE A 121 -15.62 -4.27 9.72
C ILE A 121 -15.10 -5.70 9.62
N VAL A 122 -13.81 -5.93 9.89
CA VAL A 122 -13.18 -7.25 9.77
C VAL A 122 -13.88 -8.30 10.65
N PRO A 123 -14.13 -8.04 11.96
CA PRO A 123 -14.96 -8.90 12.78
C PRO A 123 -16.34 -9.16 12.20
N ILE A 124 -17.10 -8.13 11.84
CA ILE A 124 -18.46 -8.30 11.33
C ILE A 124 -18.45 -9.21 10.10
N ALA A 125 -17.51 -9.01 9.17
CA ALA A 125 -17.40 -9.81 7.96
C ALA A 125 -16.98 -11.26 8.23
N TYR A 126 -16.07 -11.49 9.18
CA TYR A 126 -15.64 -12.85 9.56
C TYR A 126 -16.75 -13.63 10.28
N TRP A 127 -17.38 -13.03 11.29
CA TRP A 127 -18.39 -13.71 12.09
C TRP A 127 -19.73 -13.88 11.36
N SER A 128 -20.06 -12.99 10.42
CA SER A 128 -21.18 -13.18 9.48
C SER A 128 -20.91 -14.24 8.40
N ASN A 129 -19.71 -14.84 8.39
CA ASN A 129 -19.28 -15.83 7.39
C ASN A 129 -19.34 -15.30 5.96
N ALA A 130 -19.06 -14.01 5.76
CA ALA A 130 -19.00 -13.41 4.43
C ALA A 130 -17.96 -14.18 3.59
N TYR A 131 -18.35 -14.58 2.37
CA TYR A 131 -17.52 -15.34 1.44
C TYR A 131 -16.97 -16.69 1.95
N GLY A 132 -17.62 -17.31 2.94
CA GLY A 132 -17.13 -18.56 3.54
C GLY A 132 -15.85 -18.36 4.36
N SER A 133 -15.66 -17.16 4.92
CA SER A 133 -14.43 -16.76 5.60
C SER A 133 -14.06 -17.58 6.83
N LYS A 134 -15.01 -18.27 7.45
CA LYS A 134 -14.74 -19.13 8.62
C LYS A 134 -13.92 -20.38 8.31
N ASN A 135 -13.76 -20.74 7.02
CA ASN A 135 -12.99 -21.91 6.60
C ASN A 135 -11.47 -21.68 6.65
N PHE A 136 -11.02 -20.44 6.84
CA PHE A 136 -9.60 -20.07 6.83
C PHE A 136 -9.30 -19.00 7.90
N PRO A 137 -8.01 -18.79 8.27
CA PRO A 137 -7.65 -17.82 9.31
C PRO A 137 -8.07 -16.38 8.95
N VAL A 138 -8.48 -15.61 9.96
CA VAL A 138 -8.87 -14.18 9.83
C VAL A 138 -7.76 -13.35 9.21
N TYR A 139 -6.53 -13.57 9.66
CA TYR A 139 -5.34 -12.81 9.32
C TYR A 139 -4.28 -13.71 8.67
N THR A 140 -4.09 -13.56 7.36
CA THR A 140 -3.06 -14.27 6.59
C THR A 140 -2.97 -13.69 5.18
N SER A 141 -1.78 -13.67 4.60
CA SER A 141 -1.53 -13.30 3.19
C SER A 141 -1.61 -14.49 2.22
N SER A 142 -1.80 -15.72 2.74
CA SER A 142 -1.89 -16.92 1.91
C SER A 142 -3.23 -17.02 1.19
N LEU A 143 -3.21 -17.67 0.02
CA LEU A 143 -4.40 -18.01 -0.76
C LEU A 143 -4.95 -19.37 -0.33
N TYR A 144 -6.27 -19.52 -0.38
CA TYR A 144 -6.98 -20.75 -0.02
C TYR A 144 -7.90 -21.22 -1.13
N ASP A 145 -8.20 -22.52 -1.14
CA ASP A 145 -9.31 -23.07 -1.92
C ASP A 145 -10.65 -22.88 -1.18
N VAL A 146 -11.76 -23.24 -1.82
CA VAL A 146 -13.11 -23.16 -1.20
C VAL A 146 -13.25 -24.09 0.01
N TYR A 147 -12.41 -25.13 0.10
CA TYR A 147 -12.41 -26.14 1.15
C TYR A 147 -11.52 -25.78 2.35
N GLY A 148 -10.79 -24.66 2.30
CA GLY A 148 -9.93 -24.17 3.38
C GLY A 148 -8.49 -24.70 3.35
N LYS A 149 -8.07 -25.42 2.30
CA LYS A 149 -6.64 -25.77 2.11
C LYS A 149 -5.90 -24.63 1.43
N LYS A 150 -4.59 -24.57 1.63
CA LYS A 150 -3.72 -23.63 0.90
C LYS A 150 -3.85 -23.89 -0.61
N TYR A 151 -3.98 -22.83 -1.38
CA TYR A 151 -4.17 -22.92 -2.83
C TYR A 151 -2.89 -23.39 -3.52
N ASP A 152 -2.99 -24.44 -4.34
CA ASP A 152 -1.89 -24.95 -5.14
C ASP A 152 -1.78 -24.17 -6.46
N LEU A 153 -0.79 -23.27 -6.52
CA LEU A 153 -0.56 -22.42 -7.69
C LEU A 153 0.07 -23.20 -8.85
N ASP A 154 0.87 -24.23 -8.58
CA ASP A 154 1.59 -24.99 -9.60
C ASP A 154 0.63 -25.81 -10.49
N ARG A 155 -0.54 -26.13 -9.94
CA ARG A 155 -1.60 -26.83 -10.68
C ARG A 155 -2.31 -25.94 -11.71
N VAL A 156 -2.38 -24.64 -11.44
CA VAL A 156 -3.21 -23.70 -12.18
C VAL A 156 -2.38 -22.78 -13.07
N LEU A 157 -1.12 -22.54 -12.69
CA LEU A 157 -0.20 -21.68 -13.41
C LEU A 157 0.84 -22.52 -14.14
N ASP A 158 0.98 -22.32 -15.44
CA ASP A 158 2.10 -22.91 -16.18
C ASP A 158 3.40 -22.23 -15.76
N GLN A 159 4.31 -22.96 -15.11
CA GLN A 159 5.57 -22.43 -14.59
C GLN A 159 6.51 -21.89 -15.68
N LYS A 160 6.35 -22.30 -16.95
CA LYS A 160 7.22 -21.84 -18.04
C LYS A 160 6.75 -20.52 -18.64
N THR A 161 5.45 -20.38 -18.82
CA THR A 161 4.85 -19.21 -19.48
C THR A 161 4.26 -18.22 -18.49
N PHE A 162 4.11 -18.60 -17.22
CA PHE A 162 3.36 -17.89 -16.18
C PHE A 162 1.95 -17.50 -16.63
N THR A 163 1.35 -18.33 -17.50
CA THR A 163 -0.01 -18.15 -17.96
C THR A 163 -0.97 -19.01 -17.15
N LEU A 164 -2.18 -18.48 -16.95
CA LEU A 164 -3.24 -19.15 -16.20
C LEU A 164 -3.89 -20.22 -17.07
N ASN A 165 -3.86 -21.47 -16.63
CA ASN A 165 -4.61 -22.56 -17.25
C ASN A 165 -6.06 -22.53 -16.74
N ILE A 166 -6.95 -21.94 -17.54
CA ILE A 166 -8.37 -21.76 -17.18
C ILE A 166 -9.07 -23.11 -16.97
N THR A 167 -8.71 -24.14 -17.74
CA THR A 167 -9.33 -25.47 -17.63
C THR A 167 -8.99 -26.16 -16.32
N GLU A 168 -7.72 -26.09 -15.88
CA GLU A 168 -7.33 -26.61 -14.56
C GLU A 168 -7.89 -25.75 -13.41
N TYR A 169 -7.98 -24.42 -13.59
CA TYR A 169 -8.60 -23.51 -12.62
C TYR A 169 -10.05 -23.90 -12.31
N GLU A 170 -10.87 -24.04 -13.35
CA GLU A 170 -12.29 -24.38 -13.23
C GLU A 170 -12.51 -25.76 -12.61
N LYS A 171 -11.60 -26.71 -12.90
CA LYS A 171 -11.64 -28.07 -12.35
C LYS A 171 -11.18 -28.15 -10.89
N TYR A 172 -10.26 -27.28 -10.47
CA TYR A 172 -9.68 -27.33 -9.14
C TYR A 172 -10.54 -26.60 -8.10
N SER A 173 -10.56 -25.26 -8.12
CA SER A 173 -11.30 -24.43 -7.17
C SER A 173 -11.12 -22.95 -7.50
N ASN A 174 -12.15 -22.17 -7.19
CA ASN A 174 -12.01 -20.71 -7.10
C ASN A 174 -11.05 -20.32 -5.97
N ILE A 175 -10.27 -19.26 -6.20
CA ILE A 175 -9.34 -18.71 -5.19
C ILE A 175 -10.14 -17.98 -4.11
N ARG A 176 -9.80 -18.25 -2.85
CA ARG A 176 -10.32 -17.55 -1.67
C ARG A 176 -9.19 -16.80 -0.97
N LEU A 177 -9.52 -15.60 -0.50
CA LEU A 177 -8.63 -14.72 0.25
C LEU A 177 -9.12 -14.65 1.69
N SER A 178 -8.20 -14.48 2.64
CA SER A 178 -8.58 -14.15 4.01
C SER A 178 -9.36 -12.84 4.04
N ILE A 179 -10.27 -12.70 5.01
CA ILE A 179 -11.13 -11.53 5.06
C ILE A 179 -10.34 -10.24 5.29
N MET A 180 -9.28 -10.30 6.11
CA MET A 180 -8.38 -9.18 6.31
C MET A 180 -7.66 -8.81 5.01
N PHE A 181 -7.21 -9.80 4.23
CA PHE A 181 -6.49 -9.55 2.99
C PHE A 181 -7.40 -8.96 1.90
N ALA A 182 -8.63 -9.47 1.79
CA ALA A 182 -9.63 -8.94 0.86
C ALA A 182 -10.01 -7.49 1.19
N ILE A 183 -10.27 -7.18 2.47
CA ILE A 183 -10.56 -5.80 2.92
C ILE A 183 -9.36 -4.89 2.69
N SER A 184 -8.14 -5.36 2.93
CA SER A 184 -6.92 -4.56 2.70
C SER A 184 -6.75 -4.20 1.22
N TYR A 185 -7.02 -5.14 0.31
CA TYR A 185 -7.03 -4.85 -1.14
C TYR A 185 -8.14 -3.86 -1.52
N GLY A 186 -9.35 -4.03 -0.99
CA GLY A 186 -10.46 -3.11 -1.21
C GLY A 186 -10.13 -1.69 -0.76
N LEU A 187 -9.48 -1.55 0.40
CA LEU A 187 -8.99 -0.28 0.91
C LEU A 187 -7.93 0.33 -0.03
N GLY A 188 -7.03 -0.49 -0.57
CA GLY A 188 -6.04 -0.05 -1.57
C GLY A 188 -6.69 0.62 -2.78
N PHE A 189 -7.71 0.00 -3.37
CA PHE A 189 -8.48 0.60 -4.46
C PHE A 189 -9.22 1.87 -4.01
N ALA A 190 -9.83 1.86 -2.82
CA ALA A 190 -10.51 3.02 -2.28
C ALA A 190 -9.54 4.21 -2.10
N THR A 191 -8.31 3.97 -1.64
CA THR A 191 -7.30 5.03 -1.49
C THR A 191 -6.86 5.63 -2.83
N LEU A 192 -6.76 4.83 -3.90
CA LEU A 192 -6.47 5.35 -5.24
C LEU A 192 -7.59 6.28 -5.71
N THR A 193 -8.84 5.84 -5.61
CA THR A 193 -10.01 6.63 -6.02
C THR A 193 -10.18 7.88 -5.15
N ALA A 194 -9.93 7.78 -3.84
CA ALA A 194 -9.96 8.91 -2.92
C ALA A 194 -8.88 9.94 -3.24
N THR A 195 -7.68 9.50 -3.64
CA THR A 195 -6.60 10.41 -4.05
C THR A 195 -6.99 11.17 -5.31
N LEU A 196 -7.55 10.48 -6.32
CA LEU A 196 -8.08 11.13 -7.52
C LEU A 196 -9.17 12.14 -7.17
N ALA A 197 -10.17 11.73 -6.40
CA ALA A 197 -11.25 12.61 -5.97
C ALA A 197 -10.74 13.83 -5.21
N HIS A 198 -9.76 13.66 -4.31
CA HIS A 198 -9.14 14.75 -3.57
C HIS A 198 -8.43 15.73 -4.50
N VAL A 199 -7.66 15.24 -5.47
CA VAL A 199 -6.98 16.10 -6.47
C VAL A 199 -8.00 16.87 -7.31
N PHE A 200 -9.06 16.21 -7.79
CA PHE A 200 -10.09 16.86 -8.59
C PHE A 200 -10.89 17.91 -7.80
N LEU A 201 -11.20 17.65 -6.53
CA LEU A 201 -11.96 18.60 -5.70
C LEU A 201 -11.12 19.81 -5.26
N PHE A 202 -9.87 19.59 -4.84
CA PHE A 202 -9.03 20.68 -4.33
C PHE A 202 -8.28 21.44 -5.43
N ASN A 203 -7.89 20.78 -6.52
CA ASN A 203 -7.15 21.39 -7.61
C ASN A 203 -7.95 21.44 -8.92
N GLY A 204 -9.26 21.18 -8.88
CA GLY A 204 -10.11 21.03 -10.06
C GLY A 204 -10.05 22.20 -11.04
N SER A 205 -9.97 23.44 -10.55
CA SER A 205 -9.85 24.62 -11.42
C SER A 205 -8.51 24.67 -12.19
N CYS A 206 -7.43 24.21 -11.56
CA CYS A 206 -6.10 24.10 -12.17
C CYS A 206 -6.02 22.89 -13.11
N VAL A 207 -6.52 21.73 -12.69
CA VAL A 207 -6.54 20.49 -13.47
C VAL A 207 -7.44 20.61 -14.70
N SER A 208 -8.62 21.23 -14.58
CA SER A 208 -9.51 21.51 -15.72
C SER A 208 -8.85 22.45 -16.73
N SER A 209 -8.17 23.50 -16.26
CA SER A 209 -7.40 24.38 -17.13
C SER A 209 -6.25 23.65 -17.83
N PHE A 210 -5.52 22.80 -17.12
CA PHE A 210 -4.39 22.04 -17.66
C PHE A 210 -4.84 20.97 -18.67
N LEU A 211 -5.94 20.26 -18.39
CA LEU A 211 -6.55 19.31 -19.32
C LEU A 211 -7.11 20.02 -20.56
N CYS A 212 -7.70 21.21 -20.40
CA CYS A 212 -8.14 22.04 -21.52
C CYS A 212 -6.95 22.47 -22.39
N TYR A 213 -5.85 22.92 -21.78
CA TYR A 213 -4.64 23.31 -22.50
C TYR A 213 -3.97 22.12 -23.20
N ALA A 214 -3.88 20.96 -22.54
CA ALA A 214 -3.34 19.75 -23.12
C ALA A 214 -4.21 19.21 -24.27
N TYR A 215 -5.54 19.31 -24.15
CA TYR A 215 -6.50 18.94 -25.20
C TYR A 215 -6.41 19.86 -26.41
N ILE A 216 -6.31 21.18 -26.19
CA ILE A 216 -6.09 22.17 -27.26
C ILE A 216 -4.73 21.92 -27.92
N PHE A 217 -3.68 21.69 -27.14
CA PHE A 217 -2.34 21.42 -27.67
C PHE A 217 -2.29 20.10 -28.47
N ALA A 218 -2.99 19.06 -28.01
CA ALA A 218 -3.14 17.79 -28.73
C ALA A 218 -3.94 17.96 -30.03
N LEU A 219 -5.02 18.75 -30.04
CA LEU A 219 -5.77 19.08 -31.26
C LEU A 219 -4.93 19.90 -32.25
N VAL A 220 -4.12 20.83 -31.76
CA VAL A 220 -3.20 21.61 -32.58
C VAL A 220 -2.13 20.68 -33.18
N LEU A 221 -1.49 19.82 -32.37
CA LEU A 221 -0.55 18.80 -32.86
C LEU A 221 -1.18 17.85 -33.87
N TYR A 222 -2.40 17.37 -33.62
CA TYR A 222 -3.13 16.49 -34.53
C TYR A 222 -3.44 17.18 -35.85
N SER A 223 -3.75 18.49 -35.81
CA SER A 223 -3.98 19.30 -37.02
C SER A 223 -2.69 19.55 -37.81
N TYR A 224 -1.55 19.81 -37.14
CA TYR A 224 -0.25 19.93 -37.79
C TYR A 224 0.22 18.60 -38.41
N VAL A 225 0.04 17.47 -37.72
CA VAL A 225 0.41 16.14 -38.23
C VAL A 225 -0.49 15.71 -39.40
N LEU A 226 -1.76 16.09 -39.43
CA LEU A 226 -2.64 15.87 -40.58
C LEU A 226 -2.30 16.76 -41.80
N LEU A 227 -1.72 17.94 -41.57
CA LEU A 227 -1.29 18.87 -42.63
C LEU A 227 0.06 18.51 -43.25
N ASP A 228 0.88 17.71 -42.57
CA ASP A 228 2.19 17.23 -43.05
C ASP A 228 2.16 15.81 -43.66
N LEU A 229 0.98 15.19 -43.86
CA LEU A 229 0.91 13.93 -44.61
C LEU A 229 1.19 14.19 -46.11
N PRO A 230 2.30 13.67 -46.68
CA PRO A 230 2.60 13.83 -48.09
C PRO A 230 1.57 13.05 -48.91
N GLN A 231 0.86 13.73 -49.82
CA GLN A 231 -0.02 13.11 -50.80
C GLN A 231 0.83 12.27 -51.76
N VAL A 232 0.97 10.97 -51.49
CA VAL A 232 1.67 10.02 -52.37
C VAL A 232 0.68 9.46 -53.42
N HIS A 233 1.00 9.81 -54.67
CA HIS A 233 0.48 9.51 -56.01
C HIS A 233 -0.06 8.09 -56.32
N PRO A 234 -0.77 7.92 -57.46
CA PRO A 234 -0.08 7.40 -58.65
C PRO A 234 -0.57 7.98 -60.01
N GLU A 235 0.38 8.26 -60.91
CA GLU A 235 0.14 8.33 -62.36
C GLU A 235 -0.07 6.92 -62.93
N THR A 236 -1.13 6.72 -63.74
CA THR A 236 -1.15 5.71 -64.82
C THR A 236 -2.18 6.10 -65.89
N MET A 237 -1.67 6.32 -67.10
CA MET A 237 -2.23 5.97 -68.43
C MET A 237 -3.68 6.38 -68.82
N ALA A 238 -3.76 7.21 -69.87
CA ALA A 238 -4.87 7.38 -70.81
C ALA A 238 -5.19 6.07 -71.60
N PRO A 239 -6.12 5.99 -72.60
CA PRO A 239 -7.11 6.97 -73.13
C PRO A 239 -8.53 6.36 -73.37
N ASN A 240 -9.50 7.19 -73.77
CA ASN A 240 -10.50 6.97 -74.85
C ASN A 240 -11.96 7.40 -74.55
N CYS A 241 -12.48 8.08 -75.58
CA CYS A 241 -13.85 8.12 -76.08
C CYS A 241 -14.93 8.77 -75.19
N ILE A 242 -15.35 9.99 -75.52
CA ILE A 242 -16.36 10.34 -76.55
C ILE A 242 -17.79 10.20 -76.01
N GLN A 243 -18.38 11.39 -75.80
CA GLN A 243 -19.67 11.90 -76.28
C GLN A 243 -20.99 11.11 -76.08
N ASP A 244 -21.98 11.98 -75.91
CA ASP A 244 -23.40 11.90 -76.28
C ASP A 244 -24.36 11.22 -75.29
N ALA A 245 -25.17 12.00 -74.58
CA ALA A 245 -26.29 12.86 -75.03
C ALA A 245 -27.61 12.09 -75.08
N ARG A 246 -28.46 12.36 -74.08
CA ARG A 246 -29.84 12.76 -74.32
C ARG A 246 -30.35 13.61 -73.17
#